data_AF-A0A4P2Q473-F1
#
_entry.id   AF-A0A4P2Q473-F1
#
_cell.length_a   1.000
_cell.length_b   1.000
_cell.length_c   1.000
_cell.angle_alpha   90.00
_cell.angle_beta   90.00
_cell.angle_gamma   90.00
#
_symmetry.space_group_name_H-M   'P 1'
#
loop_
_entity.id
_entity.type
_entity.pdbx_description
1 polymer ?
#
loop_
_entity_poly.entity_id
_entity_poly.type
_entity_poly.pdbx_seq_one_letter_code
_entity_poly.pdbx_strand_id
1 'polypeptide(L)'
;MTVRVQSVDGKYLGDDIGGALVSIRNARTGRVLAEGVTRGDNGELITRYREGASLATIVADGQEPTLLWLAPGPKTASFHASLALDEPTVLEVSAHGPLGGLQSAVRVSTEVAVVPGQEIDGLVLLVPGLLVQVMSPATHAAVSRPSATITLSANVTLMCGCPITTRPIAPAEVPLWPPSDFEVHALICRVGDASPVTVPLLYVEGSTSLFQAEYTVDAPGDYAATIVAYQPRTRNAGMGKVTWFMR
;
A
#
# COMPACT_ATOMS: atom_id res chain seq x y z
N MET A 1 -0.57 18.39 17.28
CA MET A 1 -0.10 17.98 15.93
C MET A 1 -0.92 16.79 15.49
N THR A 2 -1.42 16.84 14.25
CA THR A 2 -2.17 15.75 13.61
C THR A 2 -1.37 15.22 12.43
N VAL A 3 -1.10 13.91 12.43
CA VAL A 3 -0.38 13.20 11.38
C VAL A 3 -1.34 12.28 10.63
N ARG A 4 -1.30 12.32 9.31
CA ARG A 4 -2.06 11.43 8.41
C ARG A 4 -1.10 10.70 7.50
N VAL A 5 -1.49 9.52 7.06
CA VAL A 5 -0.68 8.69 6.18
C VAL A 5 -1.52 8.34 4.96
N GLN A 6 -1.02 8.68 3.78
CA GLN A 6 -1.74 8.51 2.51
C GLN A 6 -0.91 7.62 1.58
N SER A 7 -1.58 6.70 0.88
CA SER A 7 -0.95 5.95 -0.21
C SER A 7 -0.62 6.88 -1.36
N VAL A 8 0.55 6.74 -1.98
CA VAL A 8 0.80 7.37 -3.29
C VAL A 8 -0.27 6.91 -4.28
N ASP A 9 -0.85 7.86 -5.01
CA ASP A 9 -1.99 7.65 -5.93
C ASP A 9 -3.25 7.07 -5.27
N GLY A 10 -3.34 7.12 -3.95
CA GLY A 10 -4.41 6.51 -3.18
C GLY A 10 -4.91 7.38 -2.04
N LYS A 11 -5.74 6.78 -1.19
CA LYS A 11 -6.42 7.42 -0.07
C LYS A 11 -5.63 7.29 1.24
N TYR A 12 -6.20 7.76 2.36
CA TYR A 12 -5.57 7.63 3.67
C TYR A 12 -5.58 6.17 4.12
N LEU A 13 -4.55 5.75 4.85
CA LEU A 13 -4.46 4.41 5.45
C LEU A 13 -5.42 4.34 6.66
N GLY A 14 -6.62 3.81 6.39
CA GLY A 14 -7.68 3.62 7.37
C GLY A 14 -7.58 2.32 8.16
N ASP A 15 -8.57 2.11 9.03
CA ASP A 15 -8.67 0.91 9.87
C ASP A 15 -8.85 -0.39 9.06
N ASP A 16 -9.42 -0.31 7.85
CA ASP A 16 -9.58 -1.43 6.92
C ASP A 16 -8.25 -2.05 6.47
N ILE A 17 -7.18 -1.26 6.47
CA ILE A 17 -5.81 -1.73 6.20
C ILE A 17 -4.92 -1.73 7.45
N GLY A 18 -5.53 -1.58 8.63
CA GLY A 18 -4.86 -1.57 9.94
C GLY A 18 -4.15 -0.25 10.29
N GLY A 19 -4.28 0.78 9.47
CA GLY A 19 -3.61 2.07 9.65
C GLY A 19 -2.09 1.99 9.45
N ALA A 20 -1.38 2.98 10.00
CA ALA A 20 0.07 3.07 9.99
C ALA A 20 0.61 3.44 11.38
N LEU A 21 1.73 2.82 11.77
CA LEU A 21 2.47 3.18 12.98
C LEU A 21 3.26 4.46 12.74
N VAL A 22 2.89 5.53 13.43
CA VAL A 22 3.54 6.84 13.39
C VAL A 22 4.47 6.99 14.58
N SER A 23 5.69 7.46 14.35
CA SER A 23 6.68 7.80 15.39
C SER A 23 7.16 9.24 15.18
N ILE A 24 7.12 10.06 16.23
CA ILE A 24 7.58 11.45 16.24
C ILE A 24 8.81 11.52 17.14
N ARG A 25 9.92 11.99 16.61
CA ARG A 25 11.21 12.07 17.30
C ARG A 25 11.78 13.47 17.21
N ASN A 26 12.52 13.89 18.22
CA ASN A 26 13.38 15.06 18.09
C ASN A 26 14.51 14.72 17.10
N ALA A 27 14.60 15.44 15.98
CA ALA A 27 15.52 15.08 14.88
C ALA A 27 17.00 15.11 15.30
N ARG A 28 17.36 16.03 16.21
CA ARG A 28 18.73 16.19 16.69
C ARG A 28 19.15 15.10 17.69
N THR A 29 18.26 14.71 18.59
CA THR A 29 18.59 13.82 19.73
C THR A 29 18.13 12.38 19.52
N GLY A 30 17.26 12.13 18.55
CA GLY A 30 16.61 10.83 18.34
C GLY A 30 15.58 10.46 19.41
N ARG A 31 15.34 11.31 20.42
CA ARG A 31 14.38 11.05 21.50
C ARG A 31 12.96 10.94 20.92
N VAL A 32 12.32 9.80 21.15
CA VAL A 32 10.90 9.60 20.84
C VAL A 32 10.06 10.52 21.72
N LEU A 33 9.20 11.33 21.10
CA LEU A 33 8.31 12.27 21.77
C LEU A 33 6.86 11.75 21.80
N ALA A 34 6.45 11.04 20.75
CA ALA A 34 5.13 10.41 20.67
C ALA A 34 5.17 9.25 19.66
N GLU A 35 4.32 8.25 19.89
CA GLU A 35 4.13 7.13 18.98
C GLU A 35 2.68 6.65 19.05
N GLY A 36 2.14 6.17 17.95
CA GLY A 36 0.79 5.62 17.90
C GLY A 36 0.39 5.16 16.49
N VAL A 37 -0.83 4.67 16.35
CA VAL A 37 -1.36 4.16 15.09
C VAL A 37 -2.43 5.10 14.56
N THR A 38 -2.47 5.34 13.25
CA THR A 38 -3.58 6.07 12.63
C THR A 38 -4.89 5.29 12.74
N ARG A 39 -5.98 5.97 13.10
CA ARG A 39 -7.32 5.36 13.27
C ARG A 39 -8.38 6.18 12.57
N GLY A 40 -9.32 5.53 11.87
CA GLY A 40 -10.37 6.19 11.11
C GLY A 40 -10.59 5.65 9.70
N ASP A 41 -11.38 6.39 8.92
CA ASP A 41 -11.70 6.13 7.51
C ASP A 41 -10.61 6.62 6.55
N ASN A 42 -10.75 6.26 5.28
CA ASN A 42 -9.80 6.61 4.22
C ASN A 42 -10.00 8.02 3.63
N GLY A 43 -10.87 8.86 4.20
CA GLY A 43 -11.16 10.22 3.74
C GLY A 43 -12.09 10.30 2.52
N GLU A 44 -12.34 11.53 2.06
CA GLU A 44 -13.29 11.82 0.98
C GLU A 44 -12.54 12.34 -0.26
N LEU A 45 -12.87 11.81 -1.44
CA LEU A 45 -12.38 12.37 -2.70
C LEU A 45 -13.26 13.55 -3.12
N ILE A 46 -12.64 14.68 -3.41
CA ILE A 46 -13.33 15.90 -3.84
C ILE A 46 -12.70 16.45 -5.13
N THR A 47 -13.52 17.09 -5.97
CA THR A 47 -13.12 17.69 -7.26
C THR A 47 -12.82 19.18 -7.18
N ARG A 48 -12.90 19.77 -5.98
CA ARG A 48 -12.50 21.15 -5.72
C ARG A 48 -11.69 21.17 -4.45
N TYR A 49 -10.51 21.77 -4.50
CA TYR A 49 -9.68 21.93 -3.31
C TYR A 49 -10.44 22.65 -2.18
N ARG A 50 -10.24 22.18 -0.94
CA ARG A 50 -10.63 22.88 0.28
C ARG A 50 -9.47 22.82 1.27
N GLU A 51 -9.41 23.80 2.17
CA GLU A 51 -8.38 23.86 3.21
C GLU A 51 -8.32 22.53 4.00
N GLY A 52 -7.10 22.09 4.31
CA GLY A 52 -6.82 20.81 4.97
C GLY A 52 -6.87 19.58 4.05
N ALA A 53 -7.32 19.70 2.80
CA ALA A 53 -7.21 18.60 1.84
C ALA A 53 -5.75 18.33 1.47
N SER A 54 -5.41 17.06 1.26
CA SER A 54 -4.09 16.66 0.82
C SER A 54 -3.78 17.24 -0.55
N LEU A 55 -2.54 17.71 -0.70
CA LEU A 55 -1.99 18.17 -1.98
C LEU A 55 -1.50 17.01 -2.85
N ALA A 56 -1.38 15.80 -2.29
CA ALA A 56 -1.11 14.59 -3.06
C ALA A 56 -2.41 14.13 -3.73
N THR A 57 -2.64 14.63 -4.94
CA THR A 57 -3.83 14.35 -5.72
C THR A 57 -3.82 12.94 -6.31
N ILE A 58 -5.01 12.44 -6.61
CA ILE A 58 -5.24 11.23 -7.41
C ILE A 58 -5.72 11.69 -8.78
N VAL A 59 -5.18 11.12 -9.84
CA VAL A 59 -5.57 11.48 -11.21
C VAL A 59 -6.56 10.44 -11.73
N ALA A 60 -7.78 10.88 -12.05
CA ALA A 60 -8.73 10.08 -12.80
C ALA A 60 -8.51 10.28 -14.30
N ASP A 61 -8.17 9.21 -15.01
CA ASP A 61 -7.88 9.27 -16.44
C ASP A 61 -9.16 9.35 -17.28
N GLY A 62 -9.07 10.00 -18.43
CA GLY A 62 -10.20 10.26 -19.31
C GLY A 62 -9.78 11.07 -20.52
N GLN A 63 -10.73 11.48 -21.36
CA GLN A 63 -10.43 12.43 -22.46
C GLN A 63 -9.82 13.73 -21.91
N GLU A 64 -10.30 14.17 -20.75
CA GLU A 64 -9.69 15.22 -19.94
C GLU A 64 -9.39 14.66 -18.54
N PRO A 65 -8.11 14.58 -18.13
CA PRO A 65 -7.75 14.10 -16.80
C PRO A 65 -8.33 14.98 -15.70
N THR A 66 -8.92 14.37 -14.67
CA THR A 66 -9.47 15.09 -13.51
C THR A 66 -8.58 14.88 -12.28
N LEU A 67 -8.21 15.99 -11.62
CA LEU A 67 -7.51 15.95 -10.33
C LEU A 67 -8.52 15.78 -9.20
N LEU A 68 -8.30 14.77 -8.37
CA LEU A 68 -9.06 14.53 -7.14
C LEU A 68 -8.18 14.83 -5.93
N TRP A 69 -8.67 15.72 -5.06
CA TRP A 69 -8.06 15.98 -3.77
C TRP A 69 -8.64 15.04 -2.72
N LEU A 70 -7.85 14.77 -1.69
CA LEU A 70 -8.26 13.92 -0.59
C LEU A 70 -8.52 14.75 0.67
N ALA A 71 -9.79 14.93 0.98
CA ALA A 71 -10.25 15.76 2.07
C ALA A 71 -10.38 14.94 3.36
N PRO A 72 -9.82 15.39 4.49
CA PRO A 72 -10.14 14.81 5.78
C PRO A 72 -11.54 15.25 6.25
N GLY A 73 -12.18 14.38 7.02
CA GLY A 73 -13.35 14.64 7.84
C GLY A 73 -13.12 14.24 9.31
N PRO A 74 -14.13 14.35 10.18
CA PRO A 74 -13.99 14.09 11.61
C PRO A 74 -13.56 12.66 11.97
N LYS A 75 -13.75 11.71 11.06
CA LYS A 75 -13.42 10.29 11.24
C LYS A 75 -12.23 9.86 10.39
N THR A 76 -11.58 10.77 9.67
CA THR A 76 -10.49 10.39 8.76
C THR A 76 -9.25 10.00 9.52
N ALA A 77 -8.62 8.91 9.05
CA ALA A 77 -7.47 8.29 9.68
C ALA A 77 -6.37 9.28 10.03
N SER A 78 -6.09 9.39 11.33
CA SER A 78 -5.07 10.28 11.87
C SER A 78 -4.45 9.71 13.15
N PHE A 79 -3.26 10.21 13.47
CA PHE A 79 -2.64 10.12 14.78
C PHE A 79 -2.50 11.53 15.36
N HIS A 80 -3.02 11.73 16.58
CA HIS A 80 -2.96 13.02 17.27
C HIS A 80 -1.93 12.96 18.41
N ALA A 81 -1.02 13.93 18.42
CA ALA A 81 -0.01 14.07 19.46
C ALA A 81 0.03 15.50 20.00
N SER A 82 0.03 15.60 21.34
CA SER A 82 0.34 16.82 22.07
C SER A 82 1.79 16.77 22.51
N LEU A 83 2.60 17.69 22.00
CA LEU A 83 4.04 17.70 22.22
C LEU A 83 4.40 18.87 23.14
N ALA A 84 5.04 18.56 24.27
CA ALA A 84 5.63 19.58 25.14
C ALA A 84 7.00 19.98 24.59
N LEU A 85 7.07 21.14 23.94
CA LEU A 85 8.27 21.71 23.36
C LEU A 85 8.53 23.08 24.00
N ASP A 86 9.75 23.29 24.50
CA ASP A 86 10.15 24.55 25.16
C ASP A 86 10.68 25.60 24.17
N GLU A 87 11.11 25.14 22.98
CA GLU A 87 11.68 25.98 21.92
C GLU A 87 11.31 25.43 20.53
N PRO A 88 11.39 26.24 19.47
CA PRO A 88 11.27 25.76 18.10
C PRO A 88 12.19 24.56 17.84
N THR A 89 11.62 23.44 17.42
CA THR A 89 12.31 22.15 17.34
C THR A 89 12.06 21.51 15.98
N VAL A 90 13.11 20.97 15.35
CA VAL A 90 12.96 20.10 14.18
C VAL A 90 12.62 18.69 14.65
N LEU A 91 11.52 18.14 14.14
CA LEU A 91 11.03 16.81 14.45
C LEU A 91 11.17 15.91 13.23
N GLU A 92 11.67 14.70 13.42
CA GLU A 92 11.51 13.61 12.46
C GLU A 92 10.15 12.95 12.72
N VAL A 93 9.30 12.91 11.71
CA VAL A 93 8.03 12.19 11.73
C VAL A 93 8.15 11.04 10.76
N SER A 94 7.90 9.82 11.23
CA SER A 94 7.92 8.63 10.39
C SER A 94 6.61 7.86 10.47
N ALA A 95 6.28 7.16 9.40
CA ALA A 95 5.14 6.25 9.32
C ALA A 95 5.61 4.90 8.78
N HIS A 96 5.09 3.81 9.36
CA HIS A 96 5.27 2.44 8.88
C HIS A 96 3.92 1.77 8.66
N GLY A 97 3.64 1.34 7.44
CA GLY A 97 2.36 0.71 7.11
C GLY A 97 2.23 0.31 5.64
N PRO A 98 1.10 -0.32 5.27
CA PRO A 98 -0.06 -0.58 6.11
C PRO A 98 0.15 -1.73 7.11
N LEU A 99 -0.40 -1.63 8.32
CA LEU A 99 -0.21 -2.63 9.37
C LEU A 99 -1.00 -3.94 9.15
N GLY A 100 -2.08 -3.89 8.37
CA GLY A 100 -2.84 -5.08 7.95
C GLY A 100 -2.16 -5.88 6.84
N GLY A 101 -1.12 -5.33 6.20
CA GLY A 101 -0.39 -5.93 5.09
C GLY A 101 1.12 -5.86 5.27
N LEU A 102 1.63 -6.36 6.41
CA LEU A 102 3.05 -6.19 6.81
C LEU A 102 4.07 -6.67 5.78
N GLN A 103 3.73 -7.63 4.91
CA GLN A 103 4.63 -8.06 3.83
C GLN A 103 4.91 -6.94 2.82
N SER A 104 3.98 -6.01 2.66
CA SER A 104 4.11 -4.86 1.75
C SER A 104 4.42 -3.56 2.49
N ALA A 105 4.45 -3.57 3.83
CA ALA A 105 4.62 -2.35 4.61
C ALA A 105 6.02 -1.75 4.43
N VAL A 106 6.07 -0.44 4.14
CA VAL A 106 7.31 0.33 4.04
C VAL A 106 7.37 1.38 5.13
N ARG A 107 8.55 1.99 5.33
CA ARG A 107 8.74 3.13 6.23
C ARG A 107 9.05 4.37 5.41
N VAL A 108 8.39 5.48 5.74
CA VAL A 108 8.67 6.81 5.20
C VAL A 108 8.89 7.78 6.35
N SER A 109 9.71 8.81 6.14
CA SER A 109 9.94 9.86 7.12
C SER A 109 10.08 11.22 6.45
N THR A 110 9.81 12.27 7.22
CA THR A 110 10.07 13.66 6.87
C THR A 110 10.52 14.42 8.11
N GLU A 111 11.27 15.49 7.93
CA GLU A 111 11.59 16.42 8.99
C GLU A 111 10.76 17.69 8.86
N VAL A 112 10.24 18.18 9.98
CA VAL A 112 9.41 19.39 10.04
C VAL A 112 9.81 20.26 11.22
N ALA A 113 9.94 21.57 10.99
CA ALA A 113 10.13 22.54 12.06
C ALA A 113 8.79 22.79 12.76
N VAL A 114 8.77 22.63 14.09
CA VAL A 114 7.58 22.85 14.93
C VAL A 114 7.87 23.98 15.90
N VAL A 115 6.96 24.95 15.96
CA VAL A 115 7.04 26.10 16.87
C VAL A 115 6.03 25.89 18.01
N PRO A 116 6.43 25.99 19.29
CA PRO A 116 5.51 25.89 20.42
C PRO A 116 4.32 26.84 20.28
N GLY A 117 3.10 26.35 20.56
CA GLY A 117 1.86 27.12 20.44
C GLY A 117 1.24 27.17 19.05
N GLN A 118 1.94 26.68 18.01
CA GLN A 118 1.38 26.54 16.66
C GLN A 118 0.83 25.13 16.44
N GLU A 119 -0.38 25.03 15.92
CA GLU A 119 -0.95 23.75 15.53
C GLU A 119 -0.46 23.34 14.14
N ILE A 120 0.01 22.10 14.03
CA ILE A 120 0.20 21.42 12.75
C ILE A 120 -1.01 20.50 12.58
N ASP A 121 -2.00 20.94 11.82
CA ASP A 121 -3.15 20.11 11.46
C ASP A 121 -2.91 19.44 10.09
N GLY A 122 -2.66 18.14 10.13
CA GLY A 122 -2.66 17.30 8.94
C GLY A 122 -1.35 17.25 8.19
N LEU A 123 -0.23 17.06 8.88
CA LEU A 123 0.99 16.62 8.23
C LEU A 123 0.72 15.27 7.55
N VAL A 124 0.80 15.22 6.22
CA VAL A 124 0.58 14.01 5.42
C VAL A 124 1.91 13.36 5.07
N LEU A 125 2.10 12.09 5.44
CA LEU A 125 3.20 11.25 4.96
C LEU A 125 2.70 10.37 3.82
N LEU A 126 3.39 10.43 2.67
CA LEU A 126 3.07 9.63 1.50
C LEU A 126 3.81 8.30 1.54
N VAL A 127 3.07 7.20 1.50
CA VAL A 127 3.59 5.84 1.48
C VAL A 127 3.52 5.31 0.05
N PRO A 128 4.65 5.11 -0.64
CA PRO A 128 4.66 4.51 -1.97
C PRO A 128 4.44 3.00 -1.89
N GLY A 129 4.02 2.42 -3.01
CA GLY A 129 3.98 0.98 -3.23
C GLY A 129 2.57 0.43 -3.49
N LEU A 130 2.49 -0.91 -3.51
CA LEU A 130 1.26 -1.67 -3.65
C LEU A 130 1.21 -2.75 -2.57
N LEU A 131 0.03 -3.03 -2.05
CA LEU A 131 -0.19 -4.17 -1.17
C LEU A 131 -0.39 -5.41 -2.04
N VAL A 132 0.47 -6.41 -1.86
CA VAL A 132 0.42 -7.68 -2.61
C VAL A 132 0.29 -8.82 -1.61
N GLN A 133 -0.94 -9.34 -1.47
CA GLN A 133 -1.23 -10.49 -0.63
C GLN A 133 -1.29 -11.75 -1.49
N VAL A 134 -0.39 -12.70 -1.22
CA VAL A 134 -0.46 -14.03 -1.85
C VAL A 134 -1.60 -14.83 -1.23
N MET A 135 -2.59 -15.19 -2.03
CA MET A 135 -3.78 -15.97 -1.63
C MET A 135 -3.60 -17.46 -1.86
N SER A 136 -2.86 -17.83 -2.92
CA SER A 136 -2.54 -19.22 -3.25
C SER A 136 -1.18 -19.32 -3.94
N PRO A 137 -0.36 -20.36 -3.65
CA PRO A 137 -0.58 -21.33 -2.57
C PRO A 137 -0.45 -20.67 -1.19
N ALA A 138 -0.90 -21.35 -0.13
CA ALA A 138 -0.56 -20.93 1.21
C ALA A 138 0.95 -21.16 1.47
N THR A 139 1.56 -20.30 2.28
CA THR A 139 2.95 -20.52 2.71
C THR A 139 3.05 -21.86 3.44
N HIS A 140 4.07 -22.66 3.10
CA HIS A 140 4.29 -24.00 3.63
C HIS A 140 3.16 -25.00 3.26
N ALA A 141 2.49 -24.80 2.12
CA ALA A 141 1.56 -25.78 1.57
C ALA A 141 2.30 -27.01 0.99
N ALA A 142 1.70 -28.19 1.17
CA ALA A 142 2.13 -29.45 0.59
C ALA A 142 1.32 -29.77 -0.68
N VAL A 143 1.99 -30.09 -1.78
CA VAL A 143 1.36 -30.61 -2.99
C VAL A 143 1.76 -32.07 -3.18
N SER A 144 0.82 -32.99 -2.92
CA SER A 144 1.05 -34.45 -2.90
C SER A 144 0.92 -35.07 -4.29
N ARG A 145 1.66 -34.55 -5.27
CA ARG A 145 1.78 -35.11 -6.63
C ARG A 145 3.16 -34.77 -7.18
N PRO A 146 3.83 -35.71 -7.88
CA PRO A 146 5.18 -35.49 -8.42
C PRO A 146 5.21 -34.41 -9.52
N SER A 147 4.10 -34.23 -10.24
CA SER A 147 3.84 -33.09 -11.11
C SER A 147 2.42 -32.57 -10.85
N ALA A 148 2.28 -31.25 -10.80
CA ALA A 148 1.00 -30.59 -10.57
C ALA A 148 0.98 -29.19 -11.16
N THR A 149 -0.16 -28.80 -11.70
CA THR A 149 -0.47 -27.39 -11.96
C THR A 149 -0.94 -26.75 -10.66
N ILE A 150 -0.28 -25.66 -10.28
CA ILE A 150 -0.63 -24.85 -9.12
C ILE A 150 -1.23 -23.53 -9.59
N THR A 151 -2.33 -23.13 -8.94
CA THR A 151 -2.88 -21.80 -9.10
C THR A 151 -2.12 -20.83 -8.21
N LEU A 152 -1.45 -19.87 -8.83
CA LEU A 152 -0.91 -18.67 -8.18
C LEU A 152 -2.01 -17.63 -8.17
N SER A 153 -2.33 -17.12 -6.99
CA SER A 153 -3.40 -16.14 -6.81
C SER A 153 -2.92 -15.04 -5.88
N ALA A 154 -3.10 -13.78 -6.27
CA ALA A 154 -2.75 -12.63 -5.46
C ALA A 154 -3.90 -11.61 -5.42
N ASN A 155 -4.14 -11.07 -4.23
CA ASN A 155 -4.91 -9.84 -4.06
C ASN A 155 -3.95 -8.65 -4.09
N VAL A 156 -4.15 -7.74 -5.03
CA VAL A 156 -3.30 -6.56 -5.25
C VAL A 156 -4.13 -5.29 -5.12
N THR A 157 -3.76 -4.42 -4.18
CA THR A 157 -4.42 -3.13 -3.97
C THR A 157 -3.38 -2.01 -3.87
N LEU A 158 -3.84 -0.76 -3.85
CA LEU A 158 -3.00 0.33 -3.35
C LEU A 158 -2.68 0.12 -1.85
N MET A 159 -1.71 0.88 -1.31
CA MET A 159 -1.34 0.78 0.12
C MET A 159 -2.48 1.17 1.06
N CYS A 160 -3.48 1.92 0.58
CA CYS A 160 -4.71 2.24 1.29
C CYS A 160 -5.76 1.11 1.29
N GLY A 161 -5.50 -0.03 0.63
CA GLY A 161 -6.53 -1.04 0.36
C GLY A 161 -7.49 -0.67 -0.79
N CYS A 162 -7.28 0.49 -1.43
CA CYS A 162 -8.14 0.95 -2.51
C CYS A 162 -8.12 -0.05 -3.69
N PRO A 163 -9.29 -0.38 -4.25
CA PRO A 163 -9.42 -1.53 -5.14
C PRO A 163 -8.88 -1.26 -6.53
N ILE A 164 -8.14 -2.23 -7.08
CA ILE A 164 -7.94 -2.34 -8.53
C ILE A 164 -9.20 -2.96 -9.14
N THR A 165 -9.88 -2.23 -10.02
CA THR A 165 -11.20 -2.61 -10.54
C THR A 165 -11.54 -1.90 -11.84
N THR A 166 -12.43 -2.49 -12.65
CA THR A 166 -13.01 -1.88 -13.85
C THR A 166 -14.24 -1.02 -13.56
N ARG A 167 -14.64 -0.90 -12.29
CA ARG A 167 -15.79 -0.08 -11.88
C ARG A 167 -15.37 1.35 -11.53
N PRO A 168 -16.20 2.35 -11.86
CA PRO A 168 -15.97 3.72 -11.41
C PRO A 168 -15.96 3.86 -9.88
N ILE A 169 -15.17 4.81 -9.39
CA ILE A 169 -15.10 5.14 -7.96
C ILE A 169 -15.44 6.62 -7.83
N ALA A 170 -16.57 6.90 -7.18
CA ALA A 170 -17.04 8.25 -6.98
C ALA A 170 -15.97 9.14 -6.32
N PRO A 171 -15.86 10.41 -6.73
CA PRO A 171 -16.72 11.12 -7.69
C PRO A 171 -16.35 10.91 -9.16
N ALA A 172 -15.33 10.11 -9.49
CA ALA A 172 -14.97 9.86 -10.88
C ALA A 172 -15.98 8.93 -11.57
N GLU A 173 -16.29 9.25 -12.82
CA GLU A 173 -17.16 8.44 -13.69
C GLU A 173 -16.39 7.30 -14.40
N VAL A 174 -15.06 7.25 -14.20
CA VAL A 174 -14.15 6.23 -14.69
C VAL A 174 -13.53 5.45 -13.52
N PRO A 175 -12.98 4.25 -13.76
CA PRO A 175 -12.15 3.58 -12.77
C PRO A 175 -10.91 4.41 -12.45
N LEU A 176 -10.61 4.59 -11.17
CA LEU A 176 -9.39 5.31 -10.74
C LEU A 176 -8.13 4.45 -10.90
N TRP A 177 -8.27 3.14 -10.73
CA TRP A 177 -7.18 2.16 -10.78
C TRP A 177 -7.64 0.95 -11.62
N PRO A 178 -7.75 1.10 -12.95
CA PRO A 178 -8.13 0.00 -13.82
C PRO A 178 -7.03 -1.08 -13.84
N PRO A 179 -7.36 -2.38 -13.96
CA PRO A 179 -6.36 -3.45 -13.99
C PRO A 179 -5.32 -3.31 -15.11
N SER A 180 -5.67 -2.64 -16.22
CA SER A 180 -4.76 -2.33 -17.33
C SER A 180 -3.57 -1.47 -16.95
N ASP A 181 -3.65 -0.75 -15.82
CA ASP A 181 -2.56 0.09 -15.31
C ASP A 181 -1.53 -0.70 -14.50
N PHE A 182 -1.72 -2.01 -14.34
CA PHE A 182 -0.90 -2.85 -13.47
C PHE A 182 -0.32 -4.04 -14.21
N GLU A 183 0.98 -4.24 -14.01
CA GLU A 183 1.71 -5.41 -14.46
C GLU A 183 1.96 -6.31 -13.24
N VAL A 184 1.44 -7.54 -13.28
CA VAL A 184 1.61 -8.51 -12.18
C VAL A 184 2.27 -9.77 -12.71
N HIS A 185 3.34 -10.21 -12.05
CA HIS A 185 4.06 -11.44 -12.41
C HIS A 185 4.62 -12.13 -11.18
N ALA A 186 4.79 -13.44 -11.27
CA ALA A 186 5.50 -14.25 -10.29
C ALA A 186 6.89 -14.59 -10.81
N LEU A 187 7.90 -14.39 -9.97
CA LEU A 187 9.25 -14.92 -10.12
C LEU A 187 9.33 -16.20 -9.31
N ILE A 188 9.42 -17.35 -9.99
CA ILE A 188 9.32 -18.68 -9.37
C ILE A 188 10.65 -19.42 -9.52
N CYS A 189 11.19 -19.93 -8.42
CA CYS A 189 12.36 -20.80 -8.45
C CYS A 189 12.25 -21.92 -7.41
N ARG A 190 13.08 -22.95 -7.57
CA ARG A 190 13.37 -23.85 -6.45
C ARG A 190 14.17 -23.09 -5.41
N VAL A 191 13.96 -23.42 -4.13
CA VAL A 191 14.73 -22.82 -3.05
C VAL A 191 16.21 -23.15 -3.24
N GLY A 192 17.04 -22.12 -3.37
CA GLY A 192 18.49 -22.24 -3.64
C GLY A 192 18.89 -22.01 -5.09
N ASP A 193 17.94 -21.99 -6.03
CA ASP A 193 18.23 -21.69 -7.44
C ASP A 193 18.22 -20.18 -7.69
N ALA A 194 19.18 -19.70 -8.48
CA ALA A 194 19.35 -18.28 -8.80
C ALA A 194 18.56 -17.81 -10.04
N SER A 195 17.99 -18.74 -10.81
CA SER A 195 17.34 -18.46 -12.10
C SER A 195 15.83 -18.65 -11.98
N PRO A 196 15.06 -17.59 -11.67
CA PRO A 196 13.61 -17.70 -11.62
C PRO A 196 12.99 -17.77 -13.01
N VAL A 197 11.88 -18.50 -13.12
CA VAL A 197 10.94 -18.44 -14.23
C VAL A 197 9.95 -17.30 -13.94
N THR A 198 9.72 -16.44 -14.92
CA THR A 198 8.72 -15.37 -14.82
C THR A 198 7.39 -15.85 -15.40
N VAL A 199 6.32 -15.75 -14.61
CA VAL A 199 4.96 -16.12 -15.01
C VAL A 199 4.05 -14.91 -14.86
N PRO A 200 3.40 -14.39 -15.91
CA PRO A 200 2.46 -13.28 -15.79
C PRO A 200 1.18 -13.73 -15.08
N LEU A 201 0.69 -12.91 -14.14
CA LEU A 201 -0.63 -13.09 -13.53
C LEU A 201 -1.62 -12.13 -14.20
N LEU A 202 -2.75 -12.68 -14.62
CA LEU A 202 -3.80 -11.94 -15.32
C LEU A 202 -4.90 -11.54 -14.33
N TYR A 203 -5.48 -10.36 -14.54
CA TYR A 203 -6.65 -9.94 -13.80
C TYR A 203 -7.82 -10.89 -14.05
N VAL A 204 -8.53 -11.28 -12.99
CA VAL A 204 -9.71 -12.13 -13.10
C VAL A 204 -10.94 -11.26 -13.41
N GLU A 205 -11.52 -11.43 -14.59
CA GLU A 205 -12.70 -10.65 -15.01
C GLU A 205 -13.87 -10.76 -14.02
N GLY A 206 -14.53 -9.63 -13.77
CA GLY A 206 -15.63 -9.51 -12.80
C GLY A 206 -15.21 -9.57 -11.32
N SER A 207 -13.92 -9.76 -11.02
CA SER A 207 -13.40 -9.76 -9.65
C SER A 207 -13.11 -8.33 -9.14
N THR A 208 -12.45 -8.21 -7.99
CA THR A 208 -11.83 -6.96 -7.55
C THR A 208 -10.45 -7.30 -7.02
N SER A 209 -9.43 -6.64 -7.55
CA SER A 209 -8.04 -6.76 -7.09
C SER A 209 -7.44 -8.17 -7.17
N LEU A 210 -8.04 -9.10 -7.92
CA LEU A 210 -7.59 -10.49 -8.00
C LEU A 210 -6.82 -10.73 -9.29
N PHE A 211 -5.61 -11.27 -9.15
CA PHE A 211 -4.73 -11.65 -10.25
C PHE A 211 -4.33 -13.12 -10.11
N GLN A 212 -4.36 -13.87 -11.22
CA GLN A 212 -4.11 -15.31 -11.21
C GLN A 212 -3.24 -15.79 -12.36
N ALA A 213 -2.50 -16.87 -12.11
CA ALA A 213 -1.78 -17.64 -13.10
C ALA A 213 -1.80 -19.13 -12.75
N GLU A 214 -1.67 -19.97 -13.76
CA GLU A 214 -1.41 -21.40 -13.58
C GLU A 214 0.07 -21.67 -13.86
N TYR A 215 0.73 -22.40 -12.96
CA TYR A 215 2.13 -22.80 -13.13
C TYR A 215 2.25 -24.30 -12.95
N THR A 216 2.85 -24.99 -13.92
CA THR A 216 3.08 -26.44 -13.82
C THR A 216 4.45 -26.70 -13.23
N VAL A 217 4.47 -27.50 -12.16
CA VAL A 217 5.69 -27.92 -11.49
C VAL A 217 5.94 -29.38 -11.83
N ASP A 218 7.11 -29.69 -12.41
CA ASP A 218 7.37 -31.02 -13.01
C ASP A 218 8.24 -31.94 -12.16
N ALA A 219 8.70 -31.47 -11.00
CA ALA A 219 9.50 -32.31 -10.11
C ALA A 219 9.35 -31.93 -8.64
N PRO A 220 9.49 -32.92 -7.73
CA PRO A 220 9.50 -32.70 -6.28
C PRO A 220 10.56 -31.70 -5.83
N GLY A 221 10.32 -31.05 -4.70
CA GLY A 221 11.23 -30.08 -4.09
C GLY A 221 10.51 -28.91 -3.44
N ASP A 222 11.30 -28.03 -2.83
CA ASP A 222 10.84 -26.78 -2.22
C ASP A 222 10.92 -25.64 -3.23
N TYR A 223 9.84 -24.88 -3.32
CA TYR A 223 9.70 -23.77 -4.26
C TYR A 223 9.40 -22.47 -3.53
N ALA A 224 9.87 -21.38 -4.11
CA ALA A 224 9.56 -20.02 -3.69
C ALA A 224 9.00 -19.24 -4.88
N ALA A 225 8.05 -18.35 -4.59
CA ALA A 225 7.61 -17.33 -5.53
C ALA A 225 7.65 -15.95 -4.88
N THR A 226 8.10 -14.98 -5.65
CA THR A 226 7.87 -13.56 -5.37
C THR A 226 6.88 -13.05 -6.41
N ILE A 227 5.66 -12.72 -5.97
CA ILE A 227 4.69 -12.02 -6.81
C ILE A 227 5.01 -10.54 -6.73
N VAL A 228 5.25 -9.92 -7.88
CA VAL A 228 5.54 -8.50 -8.03
C VAL A 228 4.37 -7.85 -8.77
N ALA A 229 3.88 -6.74 -8.22
CA ALA A 229 2.95 -5.86 -8.91
C ALA A 229 3.62 -4.52 -9.16
N TYR A 230 3.41 -3.95 -10.34
CA TYR A 230 3.96 -2.66 -10.74
C TYR A 230 2.89 -1.82 -11.43
N GLN A 231 2.79 -0.55 -11.07
CA GLN A 231 1.92 0.44 -11.69
C GLN A 231 2.79 1.43 -12.48
N PRO A 232 2.95 1.30 -13.81
CA PRO A 232 3.88 2.13 -14.58
C PRO A 232 3.61 3.64 -14.46
N ARG A 233 2.34 4.03 -14.36
CA ARG A 233 1.89 5.43 -14.30
C ARG A 233 2.50 6.22 -13.14
N THR A 234 2.56 5.60 -11.96
CA THR A 234 2.99 6.24 -10.70
C THR A 234 4.34 5.70 -10.21
N ARG A 235 4.83 4.64 -10.86
CA ARG A 235 6.00 3.86 -10.46
C ARG A 235 5.83 3.18 -9.09
N ASN A 236 4.59 3.00 -8.63
CA ASN A 236 4.32 2.20 -7.44
C ASN A 236 4.65 0.72 -7.72
N ALA A 237 5.33 0.08 -6.78
CA ALA A 237 5.63 -1.35 -6.84
C ALA A 237 5.33 -2.01 -5.49
N GLY A 238 4.89 -3.27 -5.53
CA GLY A 238 4.67 -4.09 -4.35
C GLY A 238 5.14 -5.51 -4.60
N MET A 239 5.44 -6.23 -3.52
CA MET A 239 5.76 -7.65 -3.62
C MET A 239 5.15 -8.46 -2.47
N GLY A 240 4.77 -9.69 -2.79
CA GLY A 240 4.35 -10.72 -1.84
C GLY A 240 5.20 -11.97 -2.06
N LYS A 241 5.62 -12.62 -0.97
CA LYS A 241 6.47 -13.82 -1.02
C LYS A 241 5.75 -15.03 -0.45
N VAL A 242 5.95 -16.17 -1.07
CA VAL A 242 5.38 -17.46 -0.65
C VAL A 242 6.37 -18.58 -0.91
N THR A 243 6.30 -19.62 -0.09
CA THR A 243 6.99 -20.90 -0.32
C THR A 243 6.01 -22.06 -0.22
N TRP A 244 6.25 -23.12 -0.98
CA TRP A 244 5.48 -24.38 -0.91
C TRP A 244 6.40 -25.54 -1.28
N PHE A 245 5.94 -26.77 -1.07
CA PHE A 245 6.72 -27.96 -1.37
C PHE A 245 5.92 -29.03 -2.11
N MET A 246 6.60 -29.69 -3.06
CA MET A 246 6.08 -30.78 -3.88
C MET A 246 6.66 -32.10 -3.37
N ARG A 247 5.81 -33.10 -3.13
CA ARG A 247 6.19 -34.45 -2.66
C ARG A 247 5.90 -35.50 -3.72
#